data_AF-A0A090MKE8-F1
#
_entry.id   AF-A0A090MKE8-F1
#
_cell.length_a   1.000
_cell.length_b   1.000
_cell.length_c   1.000
_cell.angle_alpha   90.00
_cell.angle_beta   90.00
_cell.angle_gamma   90.00
#
_symmetry.space_group_name_H-M   'P 1'
#
loop_
_entity.id
_entity.type
_entity.pdbx_description
1 polymer ?
#
loop_
_entity_poly.entity_id
_entity_poly.type
_entity_poly.pdbx_seq_one_letter_code
_entity_poly.pdbx_strand_id
1 'polypeptide(L)'
;MAQNNPVQEMELAMASLLIRTPSIVSRPLSEIINSEEMLTTRELSMFIDLARLETQVEHRDAELVPELPDWRRFWRMVFRRWNTTHPDNDNPQVVGNVSTETSVKVGTLVCDHPPNKAYPGPQPRWRSEGADVFLGVFVPQWQSWLDFIWRDSKGKPVKPSLVKLDMNIYECFDLAISRYDRCVQDRIEKYNEDCIIATARRRLVNFAKRGTDHEPNIKPGDEAPLLMPIELAGERAERMSNIFANLKRLRDQRVN
;
A
#
# COMPACT_ATOMS: atom_id res chain seq x y z
N MET A 1 24.17 -0.53 32.71
CA MET A 1 23.62 -0.99 31.41
C MET A 1 22.92 0.22 30.81
N ALA A 2 23.59 0.94 29.93
CA ALA A 2 23.00 2.10 29.27
C ALA A 2 21.98 1.58 28.25
N GLN A 3 20.73 2.01 28.36
CA GLN A 3 19.74 1.80 27.31
C GLN A 3 20.21 2.61 26.11
N ASN A 4 20.58 1.94 25.01
CA ASN A 4 20.82 2.62 23.75
C ASN A 4 19.54 3.34 23.34
N ASN A 5 19.66 4.63 23.01
CA ASN A 5 18.55 5.41 22.50
C ASN A 5 18.33 5.01 21.02
N PRO A 6 17.15 4.49 20.63
CA PRO A 6 16.89 4.02 19.26
C PRO A 6 17.08 5.12 18.21
N VAL A 7 16.86 6.39 18.58
CA VAL A 7 17.15 7.54 17.72
C VAL A 7 18.64 7.66 17.43
N GLN A 8 19.48 7.46 18.44
CA GLN A 8 20.93 7.56 18.32
C GLN A 8 21.51 6.40 17.51
N GLU A 9 20.95 5.19 17.66
CA GLU A 9 21.31 4.04 16.83
C GLU A 9 20.99 4.28 15.35
N MET A 10 19.81 4.84 15.06
CA MET A 10 19.41 5.22 13.71
C MET A 10 20.36 6.26 13.10
N GLU A 11 20.69 7.32 13.83
CA GLU A 11 21.63 8.35 13.37
C GLU A 11 23.02 7.78 13.05
N LEU A 12 23.54 6.92 13.92
CA LEU A 12 24.83 6.25 13.72
C LEU A 12 24.80 5.32 12.50
N ALA A 13 23.72 4.56 12.32
CA ALA A 13 23.54 3.70 11.17
C ALA A 13 23.52 4.51 9.87
N MET A 14 22.73 5.58 9.79
CA MET A 14 22.67 6.43 8.60
C MET A 14 24.01 7.12 8.30
N ALA A 15 24.72 7.59 9.33
CA ALA A 15 26.07 8.15 9.15
C ALA A 15 27.05 7.12 8.59
N SER A 16 27.00 5.88 9.10
CA SER A 16 27.80 4.76 8.60
C SER A 16 27.49 4.45 7.13
N LEU A 17 26.21 4.48 6.74
CA LEU A 17 25.80 4.30 5.34
C LEU A 17 26.37 5.37 4.42
N LEU A 18 26.30 6.64 4.82
CA LEU A 18 26.84 7.76 4.05
C LEU A 18 28.36 7.62 3.85
N ILE A 19 29.11 7.29 4.91
CA ILE A 19 30.57 7.13 4.84
C ILE A 19 30.96 5.98 3.90
N ARG A 20 30.16 4.91 3.87
CA ARG A 20 30.42 3.73 3.03
C ARG A 20 29.91 3.88 1.59
N THR A 21 29.23 4.97 1.28
CA THR A 21 28.74 5.26 -0.06
C THR A 21 29.77 6.12 -0.80
N PRO A 22 30.28 5.67 -1.97
CA PRO A 22 31.15 6.50 -2.78
C PRO A 22 30.45 7.82 -3.09
N SER A 23 31.18 8.93 -3.00
CA SER A 23 30.65 10.25 -3.29
C SER A 23 31.71 11.13 -3.94
N ILE A 24 31.25 12.05 -4.78
CA ILE A 24 32.09 13.07 -5.40
C ILE A 24 32.26 14.28 -4.47
N VAL A 25 33.30 15.07 -4.73
CA VAL A 25 33.53 16.33 -4.02
C VAL A 25 32.68 17.46 -4.61
N SER A 26 32.55 17.50 -5.94
CA SER A 26 31.87 18.59 -6.64
C SER A 26 31.39 18.16 -8.02
N ARG A 27 30.35 18.83 -8.51
CA ARG A 27 29.72 18.60 -9.81
C ARG A 27 29.29 19.92 -10.46
N PRO A 28 29.57 20.17 -11.74
CA PRO A 28 29.01 21.30 -12.47
C PRO A 28 27.48 21.26 -12.59
N LEU A 29 26.93 22.44 -12.88
CA LEU A 29 25.53 22.65 -13.23
C LEU A 29 25.13 21.79 -14.43
N SER A 30 23.89 21.27 -14.41
CA SER A 30 23.28 20.49 -15.49
C SER A 30 23.98 19.17 -15.84
N GLU A 31 24.90 18.69 -15.01
CA GLU A 31 25.47 17.36 -15.19
C GLU A 31 24.44 16.26 -14.94
N ILE A 32 24.45 15.24 -15.80
CA ILE A 32 23.52 14.12 -15.75
C ILE A 32 23.91 13.19 -14.61
N ILE A 33 23.08 13.12 -13.58
CA ILE A 33 23.18 12.14 -12.51
C ILE A 33 22.47 10.86 -12.95
N ASN A 34 23.20 9.74 -12.95
CA ASN A 34 22.71 8.40 -13.30
C ASN A 34 23.07 7.30 -12.27
N SER A 35 23.72 7.70 -11.18
CA SER A 35 24.17 6.85 -10.07
C SER A 35 24.28 7.71 -8.80
N GLU A 36 24.11 7.09 -7.64
CA GLU A 36 24.31 7.72 -6.33
C GLU A 36 25.76 8.15 -6.11
N GLU A 37 26.72 7.51 -6.78
CA GLU A 37 28.14 7.81 -6.65
C GLU A 37 28.48 9.21 -7.17
N MET A 38 27.62 9.79 -8.00
CA MET A 38 27.73 11.16 -8.53
C MET A 38 27.12 12.23 -7.60
N LEU A 39 26.79 11.86 -6.37
CA LEU A 39 26.30 12.79 -5.35
C LEU A 39 27.40 13.07 -4.33
N THR A 40 27.39 14.27 -3.80
CA THR A 40 28.19 14.61 -2.61
C THR A 40 27.60 13.94 -1.37
N THR A 41 28.39 13.78 -0.31
CA THR A 41 27.89 13.27 0.98
C THR A 41 26.73 14.10 1.53
N ARG A 42 26.72 15.42 1.26
CA ARG A 42 25.64 16.34 1.66
C ARG A 42 24.39 16.17 0.82
N GLU A 43 24.51 15.89 -0.47
CA GLU A 43 23.33 15.55 -1.30
C GLU A 43 22.78 14.17 -0.91
N LEU A 44 23.64 13.19 -0.63
CA LEU A 44 23.24 11.85 -0.18
C LEU A 44 22.46 11.90 1.14
N SER A 45 22.84 12.76 2.08
CA SER A 45 22.13 12.91 3.36
C SER A 45 20.68 13.40 3.17
N MET A 46 20.40 14.11 2.07
CA MET A 46 19.06 14.55 1.69
C MET A 46 18.18 13.40 1.15
N PHE A 47 18.58 12.14 1.28
CA PHE A 47 17.76 10.97 0.93
C PHE A 47 17.60 9.99 2.09
N ILE A 48 18.12 10.30 3.27
CA ILE A 48 18.02 9.45 4.47
C ILE A 48 16.55 9.19 4.83
N ASP A 49 15.73 10.24 4.81
CA ASP A 49 14.29 10.16 5.06
C ASP A 49 13.59 9.22 4.08
N LEU A 50 13.89 9.33 2.78
CA LEU A 50 13.28 8.51 1.74
C LEU A 50 13.72 7.04 1.81
N ALA A 51 15.00 6.77 2.06
CA ALA A 51 15.49 5.40 2.22
C ALA A 51 14.91 4.72 3.47
N ARG A 52 14.67 5.49 4.54
CA ARG A 52 13.97 4.99 5.73
C ARG A 52 12.51 4.64 5.42
N LEU A 53 11.79 5.53 4.74
CA LEU A 53 10.41 5.25 4.31
C LEU A 53 10.35 4.02 3.40
N GLU A 54 11.33 3.85 2.51
CA GLU A 54 11.42 2.70 1.62
C GLU A 54 11.62 1.40 2.42
N THR A 55 12.59 1.39 3.33
CA THR A 55 12.85 0.26 4.24
C THR A 55 11.60 -0.11 5.05
N GLN A 56 10.87 0.90 5.53
CA GLN A 56 9.63 0.70 6.26
C GLN A 56 8.53 0.05 5.41
N VAL A 57 8.44 0.39 4.11
CA VAL A 57 7.49 -0.22 3.18
C VAL A 57 7.88 -1.66 2.86
N GLU A 58 9.15 -1.91 2.52
CA GLU A 58 9.66 -3.25 2.15
C GLU A 58 9.52 -4.25 3.30
N HIS A 59 9.95 -3.86 4.50
CA HIS A 59 10.00 -4.77 5.65
C HIS A 59 8.75 -4.71 6.52
N ARG A 60 7.84 -3.76 6.24
CA ARG A 60 6.60 -3.54 7.00
C ARG A 60 6.86 -3.25 8.47
N ASP A 61 7.96 -2.57 8.76
CA ASP A 61 8.43 -2.25 10.10
C ASP A 61 8.86 -0.79 10.17
N ALA A 62 8.14 -0.02 10.99
CA ALA A 62 8.38 1.41 11.19
C ALA A 62 9.65 1.72 12.00
N GLU A 63 10.11 0.76 12.79
CA GLU A 63 11.21 0.93 13.72
C GLU A 63 12.53 0.36 13.17
N LEU A 64 12.46 -0.38 12.06
CA LEU A 64 13.62 -1.00 11.44
C LEU A 64 14.65 0.04 11.01
N VAL A 65 15.88 -0.16 11.46
CA VAL A 65 17.04 0.66 11.07
C VAL A 65 17.58 0.15 9.72
N PRO A 66 17.66 0.99 8.68
CA PRO A 66 18.16 0.55 7.38
C PRO A 66 19.61 0.08 7.44
N GLU A 67 19.89 -1.05 6.80
CA GLU A 67 21.25 -1.55 6.62
C GLU A 67 21.81 -1.18 5.23
N LEU A 68 23.08 -1.51 4.99
CA LEU A 68 23.72 -1.23 3.69
C LEU A 68 23.01 -1.92 2.50
N PRO A 69 22.50 -3.16 2.62
CA PRO A 69 21.71 -3.77 1.57
C PRO A 69 20.43 -2.97 1.23
N ASP A 70 19.75 -2.42 2.23
CA ASP A 70 18.55 -1.60 2.04
C ASP A 70 18.90 -0.29 1.34
N TRP A 71 19.97 0.38 1.78
CA TRP A 71 20.47 1.59 1.13
C TRP A 71 20.82 1.37 -0.34
N ARG A 72 21.48 0.24 -0.66
CA ARG A 72 21.78 -0.14 -2.05
C ARG A 72 20.53 -0.56 -2.83
N ARG A 73 19.52 -1.12 -2.18
CA ARG A 73 18.23 -1.46 -2.79
C ARG A 73 17.51 -0.17 -3.19
N PHE A 74 17.40 0.79 -2.27
CA PHE A 74 16.83 2.11 -2.52
C PHE A 74 17.43 2.76 -3.79
N TRP A 75 18.75 2.90 -3.87
CA TRP A 75 19.38 3.54 -5.04
C TRP A 75 19.19 2.77 -6.35
N ARG A 76 19.24 1.44 -6.30
CA ARG A 76 18.93 0.59 -7.48
C ARG A 76 17.52 0.84 -7.99
N MET A 77 16.54 1.08 -7.12
CA MET A 77 15.18 1.40 -7.53
C MET A 77 15.08 2.81 -8.10
N VAL A 78 15.69 3.80 -7.45
CA VAL A 78 15.70 5.20 -7.90
C VAL A 78 16.25 5.32 -9.33
N PHE A 79 17.39 4.70 -9.61
CA PHE A 79 18.04 4.75 -10.92
C PHE A 79 17.59 3.64 -11.89
N ARG A 80 16.61 2.80 -11.54
CA ARG A 80 16.14 1.71 -12.40
C ARG A 80 15.61 2.27 -13.72
N ARG A 81 16.38 2.08 -14.81
CA ARG A 81 16.08 2.59 -16.16
C ARG A 81 15.79 4.09 -16.17
N TRP A 82 16.42 4.84 -15.28
CA TRP A 82 16.15 6.26 -15.08
C TRP A 82 17.45 7.03 -14.85
N ASN A 83 17.48 8.28 -15.31
CA ASN A 83 18.49 9.28 -14.96
C ASN A 83 17.82 10.66 -14.98
N THR A 84 18.55 11.70 -14.59
CA THR A 84 18.03 13.08 -14.46
C THR A 84 17.59 13.76 -15.77
N THR A 85 17.81 13.14 -16.94
CA THR A 85 17.26 13.63 -18.22
C THR A 85 15.89 13.03 -18.55
N HIS A 86 15.41 12.08 -17.76
CA HIS A 86 14.13 11.44 -17.99
C HIS A 86 12.98 12.47 -17.89
N PRO A 87 12.05 12.49 -18.87
CA PRO A 87 11.01 13.52 -18.95
C PRO A 87 9.93 13.38 -17.87
N ASP A 88 9.70 12.15 -17.39
CA ASP A 88 8.66 11.84 -16.42
C ASP A 88 9.24 11.74 -15.00
N ASN A 89 8.77 12.63 -14.13
CA ASN A 89 9.04 12.66 -12.69
C ASN A 89 7.78 13.08 -11.90
N ASP A 90 6.60 12.85 -12.50
CA ASP A 90 5.33 13.28 -11.93
C ASP A 90 4.96 12.46 -10.70
N ASN A 91 4.10 13.02 -9.86
CA ASN A 91 3.59 12.30 -8.71
C ASN A 91 2.70 11.13 -9.18
N PRO A 92 2.87 9.93 -8.60
CA PRO A 92 1.96 8.82 -8.84
C PRO A 92 0.52 9.22 -8.53
N GLN A 93 -0.41 8.71 -9.34
CA GLN A 93 -1.82 8.96 -9.12
C GLN A 93 -2.34 8.10 -7.96
N VAL A 94 -3.17 8.72 -7.11
CA VAL A 94 -3.80 8.04 -5.99
C VAL A 94 -4.57 6.82 -6.49
N VAL A 95 -4.29 5.68 -5.86
CA VAL A 95 -4.89 4.41 -6.22
C VAL A 95 -6.39 4.41 -5.90
N GLY A 96 -7.22 3.98 -6.86
CA GLY A 96 -8.65 3.76 -6.68
C GLY A 96 -9.02 2.53 -5.84
N ASN A 97 -10.29 2.44 -5.42
CA ASN A 97 -10.82 1.39 -4.56
C ASN A 97 -10.70 -0.02 -5.19
N VAL A 98 -10.20 -0.99 -4.41
CA VAL A 98 -9.87 -2.36 -4.84
C VAL A 98 -11.07 -3.31 -4.84
N SER A 99 -12.21 -2.94 -4.25
CA SER A 99 -13.32 -3.86 -3.90
C SER A 99 -13.96 -4.64 -5.05
N THR A 100 -13.73 -4.26 -6.31
CA THR A 100 -14.25 -5.02 -7.47
C THR A 100 -13.30 -6.11 -7.95
N GLU A 101 -12.00 -5.95 -7.71
CA GLU A 101 -10.95 -6.86 -8.17
C GLU A 101 -10.63 -7.95 -7.14
N THR A 102 -11.13 -7.80 -5.91
CA THR A 102 -10.83 -8.69 -4.78
C THR A 102 -11.86 -9.79 -4.54
N SER A 103 -12.90 -9.89 -5.36
CA SER A 103 -13.97 -10.87 -5.13
C SER A 103 -13.50 -12.29 -5.44
N VAL A 104 -13.84 -13.25 -4.58
CA VAL A 104 -13.50 -14.68 -4.69
C VAL A 104 -14.74 -15.50 -5.02
N LYS A 105 -14.63 -16.55 -5.83
CA LYS A 105 -15.75 -17.47 -6.07
C LYS A 105 -16.05 -18.24 -4.78
N VAL A 106 -17.31 -18.25 -4.35
CA VAL A 106 -17.74 -18.92 -3.10
C VAL A 106 -18.89 -19.90 -3.28
N GLY A 107 -19.47 -19.97 -4.47
CA GLY A 107 -20.63 -20.81 -4.71
C GLY A 107 -21.30 -20.56 -6.05
N THR A 108 -22.52 -21.07 -6.15
CA THR A 108 -23.39 -20.96 -7.33
C THR A 108 -24.83 -20.60 -6.94
N LEU A 109 -25.60 -20.08 -7.89
CA LEU A 109 -27.03 -19.80 -7.68
C LEU A 109 -27.85 -21.09 -7.57
N VAL A 110 -28.74 -21.19 -6.57
CA VAL A 110 -29.67 -22.34 -6.40
C VAL A 110 -30.87 -22.29 -7.33
N CYS A 111 -31.19 -21.11 -7.87
CA CYS A 111 -32.27 -20.89 -8.79
C CYS A 111 -31.97 -19.63 -9.61
N ASP A 112 -32.74 -19.43 -10.68
CA ASP A 112 -32.71 -18.17 -11.42
C ASP A 112 -32.90 -16.98 -10.48
N HIS A 113 -31.97 -16.03 -10.54
CA HIS A 113 -32.07 -14.82 -9.73
C HIS A 113 -33.37 -14.08 -10.08
N PRO A 114 -34.13 -13.55 -9.12
CA PRO A 114 -35.37 -12.85 -9.44
C PRO A 114 -35.10 -11.62 -10.32
N PRO A 115 -35.98 -11.31 -11.29
CA PRO A 115 -35.91 -10.11 -12.11
C PRO A 115 -35.86 -8.86 -11.24
N ASN A 116 -35.16 -7.83 -11.70
CA ASN A 116 -35.12 -6.53 -11.03
C ASN A 116 -35.18 -5.41 -12.08
N LYS A 117 -35.23 -4.15 -11.63
CA LYS A 117 -35.29 -2.99 -12.55
C LYS A 117 -34.12 -2.94 -13.55
N ALA A 118 -32.95 -3.49 -13.20
CA ALA A 118 -31.80 -3.53 -14.09
C ALA A 118 -31.88 -4.67 -15.12
N TYR A 119 -32.64 -5.73 -14.83
CA TYR A 119 -32.82 -6.90 -15.69
C TYR A 119 -34.30 -7.34 -15.67
N PRO A 120 -35.17 -6.66 -16.44
CA PRO A 120 -36.61 -6.97 -16.52
C PRO A 120 -36.94 -8.11 -17.49
N GLY A 121 -35.98 -8.55 -18.32
CA GLY A 121 -36.15 -9.59 -19.33
C GLY A 121 -35.82 -11.01 -18.84
N PRO A 122 -35.71 -11.99 -19.77
CA PRO A 122 -35.25 -13.33 -19.45
C PRO A 122 -33.89 -13.26 -18.73
N GLN A 123 -33.69 -14.08 -17.69
CA GLN A 123 -32.46 -14.02 -16.92
C GLN A 123 -31.25 -14.34 -17.81
N PRO A 124 -30.22 -13.49 -17.84
CA PRO A 124 -29.00 -13.80 -18.56
C PRO A 124 -28.30 -15.00 -17.91
N ARG A 125 -27.45 -15.70 -18.67
CA ARG A 125 -26.77 -16.93 -18.20
C ARG A 125 -26.01 -16.78 -16.87
N TRP A 126 -25.45 -15.60 -16.60
CA TRP A 126 -24.75 -15.32 -15.32
C TRP A 126 -25.68 -15.05 -14.13
N ARG A 127 -27.00 -15.15 -14.34
CA ARG A 127 -28.06 -15.03 -13.34
C ARG A 127 -28.99 -16.25 -13.33
N SER A 128 -28.71 -17.25 -14.15
CA SER A 128 -29.43 -18.51 -14.17
C SER A 128 -28.99 -19.42 -13.02
N GLU A 129 -29.80 -20.42 -12.70
CA GLU A 129 -29.42 -21.51 -11.80
C GLU A 129 -28.05 -22.10 -12.19
N GLY A 130 -27.22 -22.39 -11.18
CA GLY A 130 -25.86 -22.90 -11.35
C GLY A 130 -24.81 -21.85 -11.72
N ALA A 131 -25.18 -20.59 -11.96
CA ALA A 131 -24.21 -19.54 -12.26
C ALA A 131 -23.32 -19.19 -11.05
N ASP A 132 -22.05 -18.89 -11.33
CA ASP A 132 -21.05 -18.56 -10.30
C ASP A 132 -21.39 -17.29 -9.51
N VAL A 133 -21.18 -17.39 -8.20
CA VAL A 133 -21.33 -16.28 -7.25
C VAL A 133 -19.99 -16.01 -6.57
N PHE A 134 -19.69 -14.73 -6.47
CA PHE A 134 -18.46 -14.19 -5.92
C PHE A 134 -18.75 -13.40 -4.65
N LEU A 135 -17.82 -13.43 -3.70
CA LEU A 135 -17.86 -12.69 -2.46
C LEU A 135 -16.69 -11.72 -2.42
N GLY A 136 -16.97 -10.45 -2.18
CA GLY A 136 -15.98 -9.42 -1.94
C GLY A 136 -16.16 -8.78 -0.58
N VAL A 137 -15.11 -8.09 -0.13
CA VAL A 137 -15.15 -7.26 1.07
C VAL A 137 -15.24 -5.80 0.67
N PHE A 138 -16.05 -5.05 1.40
CA PHE A 138 -16.15 -3.61 1.31
C PHE A 138 -15.82 -2.98 2.65
N VAL A 139 -14.80 -2.14 2.65
CA VAL A 139 -14.37 -1.37 3.81
C VAL A 139 -14.71 0.10 3.58
N PRO A 140 -15.84 0.60 4.11
CA PRO A 140 -16.18 2.01 4.06
C PRO A 140 -15.19 2.86 4.87
N GLN A 141 -14.72 3.97 4.27
CA GLN A 141 -13.77 4.89 4.92
C GLN A 141 -14.31 5.49 6.23
N TRP A 142 -15.62 5.74 6.31
CA TRP A 142 -16.25 6.47 7.42
C TRP A 142 -16.89 5.59 8.50
N GLN A 143 -16.98 4.28 8.28
CA GLN A 143 -17.66 3.37 9.21
C GLN A 143 -16.66 2.36 9.73
N SER A 144 -16.63 2.11 11.04
CA SER A 144 -15.70 1.14 11.65
C SER A 144 -15.98 -0.33 11.28
N TRP A 145 -16.96 -0.58 10.42
CA TRP A 145 -17.49 -1.90 10.08
C TRP A 145 -17.04 -2.27 8.68
N LEU A 146 -16.97 -3.57 8.41
CA LEU A 146 -16.81 -4.11 7.07
C LEU A 146 -18.12 -4.74 6.62
N ASP A 147 -18.35 -4.72 5.31
CA ASP A 147 -19.47 -5.40 4.67
C ASP A 147 -18.98 -6.48 3.71
N PHE A 148 -19.78 -7.53 3.57
CA PHE A 148 -19.59 -8.55 2.54
C PHE A 148 -20.54 -8.30 1.38
N ILE A 149 -19.99 -8.19 0.17
CA ILE A 149 -20.75 -7.94 -1.04
C ILE A 149 -20.75 -9.20 -1.90
N TRP A 150 -21.95 -9.71 -2.14
CA TRP A 150 -22.21 -10.88 -2.98
C TRP A 150 -22.48 -10.41 -4.41
N ARG A 151 -21.78 -10.96 -5.38
CA ARG A 151 -21.82 -10.51 -6.78
C ARG A 151 -21.89 -11.68 -7.75
N ASP A 152 -22.48 -11.44 -8.91
CA ASP A 152 -22.37 -12.34 -10.06
C ASP A 152 -21.03 -12.11 -10.81
N SER A 153 -20.80 -12.89 -11.87
CA SER A 153 -19.62 -12.74 -12.74
C SER A 153 -19.55 -11.42 -13.52
N LYS A 154 -20.58 -10.56 -13.46
CA LYS A 154 -20.60 -9.20 -14.01
C LYS A 154 -20.45 -8.12 -12.93
N GLY A 155 -20.15 -8.52 -11.68
CA GLY A 155 -19.95 -7.61 -10.56
C GLY A 155 -21.25 -7.00 -10.01
N LYS A 156 -22.42 -7.54 -10.38
CA LYS A 156 -23.72 -7.02 -9.95
C LYS A 156 -24.19 -7.73 -8.68
N PRO A 157 -24.88 -7.04 -7.74
CA PRO A 157 -25.28 -7.62 -6.46
C PRO A 157 -26.14 -8.89 -6.58
N VAL A 158 -25.91 -9.87 -5.71
CA VAL A 158 -26.66 -11.12 -5.58
C VAL A 158 -27.18 -11.24 -4.15
N LYS A 159 -28.39 -11.79 -3.95
CA LYS A 159 -28.91 -12.07 -2.61
C LYS A 159 -28.22 -13.30 -2.00
N PRO A 160 -27.66 -13.24 -0.78
CA PRO A 160 -26.98 -14.39 -0.15
C PRO A 160 -27.88 -15.62 0.00
N SER A 161 -29.18 -15.42 0.21
CA SER A 161 -30.17 -16.50 0.35
C SER A 161 -30.38 -17.34 -0.91
N LEU A 162 -29.84 -16.92 -2.05
CA LEU A 162 -29.93 -17.62 -3.33
C LEU A 162 -28.65 -18.37 -3.69
N VAL A 163 -27.70 -18.45 -2.75
CA VAL A 163 -26.37 -19.00 -3.01
C VAL A 163 -26.23 -20.35 -2.33
N LYS A 164 -25.87 -21.37 -3.11
CA LYS A 164 -25.31 -22.62 -2.60
C LYS A 164 -23.80 -22.42 -2.49
N LEU A 165 -23.30 -22.44 -1.26
CA LEU A 165 -21.88 -22.26 -0.99
C LEU A 165 -21.11 -23.54 -1.32
N ASP A 166 -19.90 -23.36 -1.86
CA ASP A 166 -18.97 -24.45 -2.13
C ASP A 166 -18.25 -24.92 -0.84
N MET A 167 -18.27 -24.08 0.20
CA MET A 167 -17.65 -24.31 1.50
C MET A 167 -18.49 -23.69 2.62
N ASN A 168 -18.07 -23.81 3.88
CA ASN A 168 -18.84 -23.20 4.97
C ASN A 168 -18.76 -21.66 4.91
N ILE A 169 -19.76 -20.97 5.46
CA ILE A 169 -19.84 -19.51 5.34
C ILE A 169 -18.67 -18.77 5.99
N TYR A 170 -18.07 -19.33 7.05
CA TYR A 170 -16.94 -18.73 7.74
C TYR A 170 -15.65 -18.84 6.91
N GLU A 171 -15.44 -19.99 6.24
CA GLU A 171 -14.36 -20.19 5.28
C GLU A 171 -14.50 -19.23 4.08
N CYS A 172 -15.71 -19.02 3.58
CA CYS A 172 -15.96 -18.02 2.54
C CYS A 172 -15.55 -16.61 2.98
N PHE A 173 -15.88 -16.21 4.21
CA PHE A 173 -15.51 -14.91 4.75
C PHE A 173 -14.01 -14.75 4.94
N ASP A 174 -13.35 -15.75 5.52
CA ASP A 174 -11.90 -15.76 5.69
C ASP A 174 -11.16 -15.66 4.34
N LEU A 175 -11.61 -16.42 3.33
CA LEU A 175 -11.04 -16.37 1.99
C LEU A 175 -11.22 -14.99 1.34
N ALA A 176 -12.39 -14.38 1.47
CA ALA A 176 -12.67 -13.06 0.92
C ALA A 176 -11.84 -11.96 1.61
N ILE A 177 -11.71 -12.02 2.94
CA ILE A 177 -10.85 -11.12 3.72
C ILE A 177 -9.39 -11.27 3.32
N SER A 178 -8.88 -12.51 3.30
CA SER A 178 -7.50 -12.79 2.93
C SER A 178 -7.16 -12.31 1.52
N ARG A 179 -8.10 -12.45 0.57
CA ARG A 179 -7.93 -11.93 -0.80
C ARG A 179 -7.93 -10.41 -0.82
N TYR A 180 -8.85 -9.78 -0.10
CA TYR A 180 -8.92 -8.33 0.01
C TYR A 180 -7.63 -7.75 0.60
N ASP A 181 -7.19 -8.26 1.74
CA ASP A 181 -6.02 -7.79 2.49
C ASP A 181 -4.76 -7.86 1.62
N ARG A 182 -4.52 -8.99 0.97
CA ARG A 182 -3.38 -9.14 0.04
C ARG A 182 -3.41 -8.10 -1.08
N CYS A 183 -4.56 -7.94 -1.73
CA CYS A 183 -4.67 -7.03 -2.86
C CYS A 183 -4.54 -5.55 -2.44
N VAL A 184 -5.09 -5.18 -1.29
CA VAL A 184 -4.92 -3.83 -0.73
C VAL A 184 -3.47 -3.58 -0.37
N GLN A 185 -2.84 -4.55 0.30
CA GLN A 185 -1.46 -4.48 0.71
C GLN A 185 -0.52 -4.30 -0.48
N ASP A 186 -0.52 -5.21 -1.44
CA ASP A 186 0.36 -5.15 -2.63
C ASP A 186 0.23 -3.81 -3.37
N ARG A 187 -1.00 -3.31 -3.46
CA ARG A 187 -1.34 -2.10 -4.20
C ARG A 187 -0.93 -0.82 -3.47
N ILE A 188 -1.14 -0.74 -2.16
CA ILE A 188 -0.74 0.41 -1.35
C ILE A 188 0.78 0.43 -1.16
N GLU A 189 1.41 -0.73 -0.91
CA GLU A 189 2.87 -0.85 -0.84
C GLU A 189 3.52 -0.35 -2.13
N LYS A 190 3.01 -0.81 -3.29
CA LYS A 190 3.50 -0.35 -4.60
C LYS A 190 3.34 1.16 -4.81
N TYR A 191 2.19 1.72 -4.41
CA TYR A 191 1.95 3.16 -4.54
C TYR A 191 2.87 3.99 -3.64
N ASN A 192 3.08 3.54 -2.41
CA ASN A 192 3.99 4.18 -1.46
C ASN A 192 5.44 4.14 -1.97
N GLU A 193 5.89 2.99 -2.48
CA GLU A 193 7.20 2.84 -3.13
C GLU A 193 7.34 3.83 -4.31
N ASP A 194 6.33 3.91 -5.18
CA ASP A 194 6.33 4.83 -6.32
C ASP A 194 6.43 6.29 -5.88
N CYS A 195 5.74 6.68 -4.79
CA CYS A 195 5.79 8.04 -4.27
C CYS A 195 7.18 8.39 -3.74
N ILE A 196 7.81 7.45 -3.02
CA ILE A 196 9.18 7.61 -2.50
C ILE A 196 10.17 7.78 -3.66
N ILE A 197 10.09 6.90 -4.66
CA ILE A 197 10.98 6.93 -5.84
C ILE A 197 10.78 8.21 -6.64
N ALA A 198 9.54 8.62 -6.91
CA ALA A 198 9.25 9.85 -7.64
C ALA A 198 9.81 11.09 -6.91
N THR A 199 9.67 11.12 -5.58
CA THR A 199 10.21 12.20 -4.74
C THR A 199 11.73 12.24 -4.79
N ALA A 200 12.39 11.08 -4.70
CA ALA A 200 13.85 10.99 -4.84
C ALA A 200 14.31 11.52 -6.21
N ARG A 201 13.64 11.11 -7.28
CA ARG A 201 13.95 11.56 -8.64
C ARG A 201 13.80 13.06 -8.82
N ARG A 202 12.76 13.69 -8.24
CA ARG A 202 12.61 15.16 -8.27
C ARG A 202 13.75 15.87 -7.52
N ARG A 203 14.16 15.38 -6.35
CA ARG A 203 15.35 15.87 -5.64
C ARG A 203 16.61 15.78 -6.52
N LEU A 204 16.84 14.63 -7.16
CA LEU A 204 17.97 14.44 -8.07
C LEU A 204 17.94 15.39 -9.27
N VAL A 205 16.77 15.61 -9.89
CA VAL A 205 16.62 16.57 -11.00
C VAL A 205 16.95 17.99 -10.54
N ASN A 206 16.56 18.36 -9.32
CA ASN A 206 16.93 19.65 -8.74
C ASN A 206 18.44 19.77 -8.53
N PHE A 207 19.08 18.74 -7.97
CA PHE A 207 20.52 18.70 -7.75
C PHE A 207 21.31 18.73 -9.06
N ALA A 208 20.90 17.96 -10.06
CA ALA A 208 21.49 17.99 -11.40
C ALA A 208 21.52 19.41 -11.96
N LYS A 209 20.38 20.11 -11.92
CA LYS A 209 20.25 21.49 -12.42
C LYS A 209 21.14 22.50 -11.68
N ARG A 210 21.34 22.33 -10.37
CA ARG A 210 22.05 23.28 -9.50
C ARG A 210 23.55 23.00 -9.30
N GLY A 211 24.01 21.79 -9.65
CA GLY A 211 25.39 21.40 -9.34
C GLY A 211 25.66 21.46 -7.83
N THR A 212 26.93 21.61 -7.45
CA THR A 212 27.35 21.61 -6.03
C THR A 212 27.86 22.96 -5.53
N ASP A 213 27.71 24.03 -6.31
CA ASP A 213 28.21 25.37 -5.94
C ASP A 213 27.46 25.96 -4.74
N HIS A 214 26.31 25.40 -4.41
CA HIS A 214 25.43 25.84 -3.33
C HIS A 214 25.08 24.66 -2.43
N GLU A 215 24.73 24.96 -1.17
CA GLU A 215 24.25 23.95 -0.24
C GLU A 215 23.03 23.21 -0.83
N PRO A 216 23.02 21.87 -0.80
CA PRO A 216 21.85 21.11 -1.21
C PRO A 216 20.67 21.44 -0.32
N ASN A 217 19.50 21.57 -0.92
CA ASN A 217 18.26 21.77 -0.18
C ASN A 217 17.10 21.03 -0.86
N ILE A 218 16.14 20.62 -0.04
CA ILE A 218 14.88 20.04 -0.49
C ILE A 218 13.96 21.22 -0.85
N LYS A 219 13.37 21.17 -2.04
CA LYS A 219 12.40 22.18 -2.48
C LYS A 219 11.03 21.92 -1.85
N PRO A 220 10.22 22.97 -1.66
CA PRO A 220 8.81 22.79 -1.35
C PRO A 220 8.12 21.89 -2.37
N GLY A 221 7.44 20.83 -1.91
CA GLY A 221 6.83 19.78 -2.73
C GLY A 221 7.70 18.53 -2.97
N ASP A 222 8.98 18.58 -2.57
CA ASP A 222 9.91 17.44 -2.63
C ASP A 222 10.25 16.89 -1.24
N GLU A 223 9.52 17.29 -0.19
CA GLU A 223 9.62 16.70 1.14
C GLU A 223 9.24 15.21 1.13
N ALA A 224 9.61 14.50 2.20
CA ALA A 224 9.26 13.09 2.36
C ALA A 224 7.73 12.91 2.21
N PRO A 225 7.26 11.99 1.36
CA PRO A 225 5.84 11.77 1.17
C PRO A 225 5.22 11.18 2.43
N LEU A 226 3.95 11.52 2.68
CA LEU A 226 3.15 10.81 3.67
C LEU A 226 2.72 9.47 3.08
N LEU A 227 3.11 8.38 3.72
CA LEU A 227 2.71 7.04 3.29
C LEU A 227 1.20 6.87 3.45
N MET A 228 0.56 6.30 2.43
CA MET A 228 -0.83 5.90 2.51
C MET A 228 -0.94 4.72 3.51
N PRO A 229 -1.83 4.84 4.51
CA PRO A 229 -2.01 3.77 5.49
C PRO A 229 -2.67 2.56 4.84
N ILE A 230 -2.26 1.36 5.26
CA ILE A 230 -2.88 0.11 4.85
C ILE A 230 -4.05 -0.17 5.81
N GLU A 231 -5.27 -0.20 5.29
CA GLU A 231 -6.45 -0.60 6.06
C GLU A 231 -6.86 -2.03 5.72
N LEU A 232 -6.49 -2.97 6.60
CA LEU A 232 -6.83 -4.38 6.45
C LEU A 232 -8.25 -4.68 6.94
N ALA A 233 -8.97 -5.49 6.18
CA ALA A 233 -10.27 -6.03 6.55
C ALA A 233 -10.18 -7.01 7.72
N GLY A 234 -9.11 -7.82 7.80
CA GLY A 234 -8.90 -8.76 8.90
C GLY A 234 -8.89 -8.09 10.27
N GLU A 235 -8.12 -7.01 10.43
CA GLU A 235 -8.10 -6.23 11.67
C GLU A 235 -9.47 -5.61 11.99
N ARG A 236 -10.21 -5.19 10.96
CA ARG A 236 -11.55 -4.61 11.13
C ARG A 236 -12.53 -5.69 11.59
N ALA A 237 -12.43 -6.90 11.05
CA ALA A 237 -13.23 -8.05 11.47
C ALA A 237 -12.97 -8.40 12.95
N GLU A 238 -11.70 -8.38 13.38
CA GLU A 238 -11.32 -8.60 14.77
C GLU A 238 -11.89 -7.52 15.70
N ARG A 239 -11.73 -6.24 15.34
CA ARG A 239 -12.32 -5.13 16.11
C ARG A 239 -13.85 -5.28 16.23
N MET A 240 -14.53 -5.64 15.15
CA MET A 240 -15.98 -5.89 15.17
C MET A 240 -16.34 -7.05 16.11
N SER A 241 -15.62 -8.16 16.06
CA SER A 241 -15.82 -9.31 16.94
C SER A 241 -15.74 -8.91 18.43
N ASN A 242 -14.71 -8.13 18.79
CA ASN A 242 -14.54 -7.61 20.15
C ASN A 242 -15.68 -6.70 20.58
N ILE A 243 -16.16 -5.82 19.69
CA ILE A 243 -17.32 -4.94 19.97
C ILE A 243 -18.57 -5.78 20.26
N PHE A 244 -18.88 -6.77 19.44
CA PHE A 244 -20.05 -7.62 19.63
C PHE A 244 -19.95 -8.48 20.90
N ALA A 245 -18.77 -8.99 21.24
CA ALA A 245 -18.53 -9.71 22.48
C ALA A 245 -18.81 -8.82 23.71
N ASN A 246 -18.36 -7.56 23.69
CA ASN A 246 -18.63 -6.60 24.75
C ASN A 246 -20.10 -6.22 24.85
N LEU A 247 -20.78 -6.01 23.72
CA LEU A 247 -22.22 -5.74 23.69
C LEU A 247 -23.03 -6.90 24.30
N LYS A 248 -22.64 -8.16 24.01
CA LYS A 248 -23.26 -9.34 24.61
C LYS A 248 -23.10 -9.33 26.14
N ARG A 249 -21.88 -9.11 26.64
CA ARG A 249 -21.61 -9.02 28.10
C ARG A 249 -22.47 -7.95 28.78
N LEU A 250 -22.57 -6.76 28.18
CA LEU A 250 -23.40 -5.67 28.71
C LEU A 250 -24.89 -6.03 28.73
N ARG A 251 -25.37 -6.77 27.74
CA ARG A 251 -26.76 -7.26 27.71
C ARG A 251 -26.99 -8.29 28.81
N ASP A 252 -26.10 -9.25 28.97
CA ASP A 252 -26.21 -10.31 29.98
C ASP A 252 -26.21 -9.72 31.41
N GLN A 253 -25.44 -8.65 31.64
CA GLN A 253 -25.43 -7.90 32.91
C GLN A 253 -26.72 -7.12 33.20
N ARG A 254 -27.52 -6.76 32.19
CA ARG A 254 -28.80 -6.04 32.39
C ARG A 254 -29.98 -6.96 32.69
N VAL A 255 -29.81 -8.26 32.45
CA VAL A 255 -30.85 -9.28 32.63
C VAL A 255 -30.72 -9.95 34.01
N ASN A 256 -29.57 -9.77 34.68
CA ASN A 256 -29.33 -10.13 36.09
C ASN A 256 -29.52 -8.92 37.01
#